data_AF-A0A1X7JP09-F1
#
_entry.id   AF-A0A1X7JP09-F1
#
_cell.length_a   1.000
_cell.length_b   1.000
_cell.length_c   1.000
_cell.angle_alpha   90.00
_cell.angle_beta   90.00
_cell.angle_gamma   90.00
#
_symmetry.space_group_name_H-M   'P 1'
#
loop_
_entity.id
_entity.type
_entity.pdbx_description
1 polymer ?
#
loop_
_entity_poly.entity_id
_entity_poly.type
_entity_poly.pdbx_seq_one_letter_code
_entity_poly.pdbx_strand_id
1 'polypeptide(L)'
;MLSSYKELEQYIVEDFEEFLDEGLTLSQVTEKLLVEYHRGITNSNVEKLVVYLTIALLCLDKSYLREDVKNGLNNMISDISSIPLKEELEAEDIKKILQDIEQYKGHFGHIL
;
A
#
# COMPACT_ATOMS: atom_id res chain seq x y z
N MET A 1 7.61 17.42 -1.01
CA MET A 1 6.40 16.63 -1.32
C MET A 1 6.88 15.54 -2.26
N LEU A 2 6.62 14.27 -1.93
CA LEU A 2 6.75 13.19 -2.91
C LEU A 2 5.86 13.55 -4.11
N SER A 3 6.42 13.53 -5.31
CA SER A 3 5.78 14.07 -6.51
C SER A 3 4.89 12.97 -7.09
N SER A 4 3.59 13.02 -6.81
CA SER A 4 2.58 12.03 -7.25
C SER A 4 2.66 10.64 -6.60
N TYR A 5 1.47 10.06 -6.40
CA TYR A 5 1.22 8.69 -5.97
C TYR A 5 2.07 7.66 -6.74
N LYS A 6 2.28 7.87 -8.05
CA LYS A 6 3.03 6.97 -8.91
C LYS A 6 4.51 6.87 -8.53
N GLU A 7 5.14 7.97 -8.11
CA GLU A 7 6.54 7.95 -7.68
C GLU A 7 6.68 7.12 -6.40
N LEU A 8 5.80 7.35 -5.41
CA LEU A 8 5.83 6.60 -4.16
C LEU A 8 5.59 5.10 -4.39
N GLU A 9 4.59 4.76 -5.21
CA GLU A 9 4.34 3.37 -5.61
C GLU A 9 5.58 2.74 -6.28
N GLN A 10 6.20 3.44 -7.23
CA GLN A 10 7.38 2.96 -7.94
C GLN A 10 8.55 2.69 -6.98
N TYR A 11 8.83 3.61 -6.04
CA TYR A 11 9.88 3.40 -5.05
C TYR A 11 9.63 2.16 -4.18
N ILE A 12 8.39 1.95 -3.74
CA ILE A 12 8.04 0.77 -2.93
C ILE A 12 8.22 -0.52 -3.75
N VAL A 13 7.84 -0.51 -5.03
CA VAL A 13 7.99 -1.68 -5.93
C VAL A 13 9.47 -1.99 -6.14
N GLU A 14 10.29 -0.98 -6.46
CA GLU A 14 11.74 -1.13 -6.65
C GLU A 14 12.41 -1.68 -5.39
N ASP A 15 12.11 -1.10 -4.22
CA ASP A 15 12.65 -1.57 -2.93
C ASP A 15 12.20 -3.00 -2.60
N PHE A 16 10.94 -3.34 -2.89
CA PHE A 16 10.40 -4.70 -2.65
C PHE A 16 11.16 -5.74 -3.47
N GLU A 17 11.39 -5.46 -4.75
CA GLU A 17 12.16 -6.35 -5.64
C GLU A 17 13.62 -6.44 -5.22
N GLU A 18 14.26 -5.31 -4.91
CA GLU A 18 15.64 -5.27 -4.43
C GLU A 18 15.82 -6.11 -3.16
N PHE A 19 14.94 -5.96 -2.17
CA PHE A 19 15.02 -6.72 -0.93
C PHE A 19 14.80 -8.22 -1.13
N LEU A 20 13.95 -8.62 -2.08
CA LEU A 20 13.82 -10.03 -2.44
C LEU A 20 15.10 -10.58 -3.10
N ASP A 21 15.72 -9.79 -3.99
CA ASP A 21 16.96 -10.15 -4.67
C ASP A 21 18.15 -10.25 -3.69
N GLU A 22 18.12 -9.48 -2.60
CA GLU A 22 19.05 -9.62 -1.46
C GLU A 22 18.85 -10.91 -0.65
N GLY A 23 17.80 -11.70 -0.95
CA GLY A 23 17.50 -12.97 -0.30
C GLY A 23 16.65 -12.84 0.96
N LEU A 24 16.00 -11.70 1.19
CA LEU A 24 15.07 -11.54 2.31
C LEU A 24 13.77 -12.32 2.06
N THR A 25 13.20 -12.85 3.14
CA THR A 25 11.86 -13.47 3.11
C THR A 25 10.78 -12.39 2.98
N LEU A 26 9.60 -12.74 2.45
CA LEU A 26 8.46 -11.81 2.34
C LEU A 26 8.12 -11.10 3.66
N SER A 27 8.24 -11.81 4.79
CA SER A 27 8.04 -11.22 6.11
C SER A 27 9.07 -10.14 6.45
N GLN A 28 10.34 -10.36 6.09
CA GLN A 28 11.43 -9.40 6.31
C GLN A 28 11.33 -8.21 5.36
N VAL A 29 11.00 -8.46 4.08
CA VAL A 29 10.76 -7.40 3.08
C VAL A 29 9.63 -6.48 3.56
N THR A 30 8.50 -7.07 3.98
CA THR A 30 7.36 -6.31 4.52
C THR A 30 7.78 -5.44 5.70
N GLU A 31 8.54 -5.99 6.65
CA GLU A 31 9.00 -5.25 7.82
C GLU A 31 9.93 -4.09 7.44
N LYS A 32 10.88 -4.36 6.54
CA LYS A 32 11.84 -3.36 6.09
C LYS A 32 11.15 -2.21 5.38
N LEU A 33 10.22 -2.49 4.47
CA LEU A 33 9.43 -1.45 3.79
C LEU A 33 8.65 -0.59 4.79
N LEU A 34 7.97 -1.18 5.78
CA LEU A 34 7.25 -0.38 6.79
C LEU A 34 8.17 0.54 7.61
N VAL A 35 9.42 0.12 7.84
CA VAL A 35 10.44 0.94 8.52
C VAL A 35 10.93 2.07 7.61
N GLU A 36 11.29 1.78 6.35
CA GLU A 36 11.78 2.79 5.40
C GLU A 36 10.72 3.87 5.14
N TYR A 37 9.46 3.45 4.97
CA TYR A 37 8.33 4.33 4.67
C TYR A 37 7.59 4.82 5.93
N HIS A 38 8.16 4.62 7.13
CA HIS A 38 7.53 5.00 8.40
C HIS A 38 7.11 6.47 8.43
N ARG A 39 7.94 7.38 7.89
CA ARG A 39 7.62 8.82 7.85
C ARG A 39 6.36 9.12 7.05
N GLY A 40 6.18 8.46 5.91
CA GLY A 40 4.96 8.61 5.11
C GLY A 40 3.75 8.06 5.85
N ILE A 41 3.92 6.87 6.46
CA ILE A 41 2.90 6.21 7.29
C ILE A 41 2.43 7.07 8.48
N THR A 42 3.29 7.94 9.03
CA THR A 42 2.95 8.78 10.19
C THR A 42 2.43 10.17 9.82
N ASN A 43 2.79 10.71 8.65
CA ASN A 43 2.59 12.13 8.35
C ASN A 43 1.40 12.41 7.42
N SER A 44 1.02 11.48 6.55
CA SER A 44 -0.16 11.63 5.68
C SER A 44 -0.98 10.33 5.67
N ASN A 45 -2.29 10.46 5.87
CA ASN A 45 -3.21 9.32 5.73
C ASN A 45 -3.26 8.82 4.28
N VAL A 46 -3.03 9.71 3.31
CA VAL A 46 -2.95 9.36 1.89
C VAL A 46 -1.68 8.55 1.65
N GLU A 47 -0.50 9.07 2.01
CA GLU A 47 0.77 8.33 1.85
C GLU A 47 0.73 6.99 2.59
N LYS A 48 0.16 6.96 3.80
CA LYS A 48 -0.03 5.73 4.58
C LYS A 48 -0.89 4.70 3.82
N LEU A 49 -2.02 5.13 3.26
CA LEU A 49 -2.88 4.24 2.48
C LEU A 49 -2.12 3.65 1.29
N VAL A 50 -1.38 4.49 0.57
CA VAL A 50 -0.58 4.07 -0.60
C VAL A 50 0.45 3.03 -0.20
N VAL A 51 1.24 3.31 0.84
CA VAL A 51 2.27 2.39 1.34
C VAL A 51 1.67 1.03 1.70
N TYR A 52 0.60 1.01 2.51
CA TYR A 52 -0.02 -0.23 2.93
C TYR A 52 -0.66 -1.00 1.77
N LEU A 53 -1.30 -0.29 0.84
CA LEU A 53 -1.96 -0.89 -0.32
C LEU A 53 -0.96 -1.51 -1.29
N THR A 54 0.09 -0.78 -1.65
CA THR A 54 1.14 -1.28 -2.55
C THR A 54 1.86 -2.49 -1.95
N ILE A 55 2.25 -2.43 -0.67
CA ILE A 55 2.87 -3.57 0.03
C ILE A 55 1.92 -4.77 0.04
N ALA A 56 0.63 -4.56 0.32
CA ALA A 56 -0.35 -5.64 0.39
C ALA A 56 -0.52 -6.34 -0.97
N LEU A 57 -0.62 -5.59 -2.06
CA LEU A 57 -0.77 -6.14 -3.41
C LEU A 57 0.49 -6.93 -3.84
N LEU A 58 1.68 -6.38 -3.61
CA LEU A 58 2.95 -7.08 -3.90
C LEU A 58 3.08 -8.39 -3.12
N CYS A 59 2.70 -8.38 -1.84
CA CYS A 59 2.68 -9.58 -1.02
C CYS A 59 1.66 -10.61 -1.53
N LEU A 60 0.44 -10.15 -1.89
CA LEU A 60 -0.64 -11.01 -2.36
C LEU A 60 -0.31 -11.70 -3.68
N ASP A 61 0.40 -11.03 -4.59
CA ASP A 61 0.93 -11.64 -5.82
C ASP A 61 1.90 -12.80 -5.55
N LYS A 62 2.48 -12.86 -4.35
CA LYS A 62 3.32 -13.95 -3.86
C LYS A 62 2.58 -14.90 -2.91
N SER A 63 1.24 -14.84 -2.86
CA SER A 63 0.38 -15.64 -1.98
C SER A 63 0.69 -15.48 -0.49
N TYR A 64 1.13 -14.29 -0.09
CA TYR A 64 1.44 -13.93 1.29
C TYR A 64 0.72 -12.65 1.67
N LEU A 65 0.27 -12.53 2.92
CA LEU A 65 -0.11 -11.23 3.47
C LEU A 65 -0.01 -11.28 4.98
N ARG A 66 0.75 -10.35 5.55
CA ARG A 66 0.90 -10.24 7.00
C ARG A 66 -0.37 -9.68 7.63
N GLU A 67 -0.79 -10.25 8.76
CA GLU A 67 -2.10 -9.98 9.35
C GLU A 67 -2.25 -8.54 9.86
N ASP A 68 -1.18 -7.94 10.38
CA ASP A 68 -1.14 -6.54 10.81
C ASP A 68 -1.27 -5.56 9.63
N VAL A 69 -0.62 -5.86 8.49
CA VAL A 69 -0.78 -5.08 7.24
C VAL A 69 -2.22 -5.18 6.75
N LYS A 70 -2.79 -6.40 6.71
CA LYS A 70 -4.19 -6.64 6.35
C LYS A 70 -5.15 -5.84 7.24
N ASN A 71 -4.99 -5.93 8.56
CA ASN A 71 -5.86 -5.25 9.51
C ASN A 71 -5.72 -3.72 9.41
N GLY A 72 -4.49 -3.22 9.31
CA GLY A 72 -4.22 -1.80 9.11
C GLY A 72 -4.87 -1.25 7.84
N LEU A 73 -4.71 -1.96 6.72
CA LEU A 73 -5.29 -1.56 5.44
C LEU A 73 -6.82 -1.63 5.46
N ASN A 74 -7.41 -2.68 6.04
CA ASN A 74 -8.86 -2.80 6.16
C ASN A 74 -9.49 -1.66 6.98
N ASN A 75 -8.82 -1.22 8.05
CA ASN A 75 -9.25 -0.07 8.84
C ASN A 75 -9.21 1.21 7.99
N MET A 76 -8.14 1.43 7.24
CA MET A 76 -8.01 2.60 6.35
C MET A 76 -9.06 2.61 5.24
N ILE A 77 -9.34 1.44 4.63
CA ILE A 77 -10.37 1.31 3.59
C ILE A 77 -11.78 1.55 4.16
N SER A 78 -12.04 1.11 5.39
CA SER A 78 -13.35 1.34 6.04
C SER A 78 -13.62 2.83 6.28
N ASP A 79 -12.55 3.60 6.54
CA ASP A 79 -12.60 5.05 6.78
C ASP A 79 -12.17 5.87 5.54
N ILE A 80 -12.18 5.29 4.34
CA ILE A 80 -11.65 5.90 3.11
C ILE A 80 -12.29 7.25 2.78
N SER A 81 -13.57 7.45 3.13
CA SER A 81 -14.29 8.71 2.92
C SER A 81 -13.73 9.88 3.75
N SER A 82 -13.01 9.58 4.83
CA SER A 82 -12.38 10.55 5.72
C SER A 82 -10.94 10.87 5.31
N ILE A 83 -10.39 10.15 4.32
CA ILE A 83 -9.05 10.39 3.77
C ILE A 83 -9.17 11.49 2.70
N PRO A 84 -8.36 12.56 2.76
CA PRO A 84 -8.48 13.74 1.89
C PRO A 84 -7.89 13.50 0.48
N LEU A 85 -8.26 12.38 -0.16
CA LEU A 85 -7.72 11.97 -1.47
C LEU A 85 -7.86 13.06 -2.53
N LYS A 86 -8.98 13.78 -2.56
CA LYS A 86 -9.26 14.86 -3.53
C LYS A 86 -8.48 16.16 -3.29
N GLU A 87 -7.92 16.31 -2.09
CA GLU A 87 -7.15 17.50 -1.70
C GLU A 87 -5.65 17.27 -1.94
N GLU A 88 -5.19 16.01 -1.86
CA GLU A 88 -3.77 15.65 -1.98
C GLU A 88 -3.41 15.04 -3.35
N LEU A 89 -4.36 14.53 -4.12
CA LEU A 89 -4.08 13.78 -5.36
C LEU A 89 -4.88 14.25 -6.57
N GLU A 90 -4.28 14.06 -7.74
CA GLU A 90 -4.94 14.24 -9.04
C GLU A 90 -5.99 13.15 -9.30
N ALA A 91 -6.99 13.47 -10.12
CA ALA A 91 -8.11 12.56 -10.37
C ALA A 91 -7.69 11.18 -10.94
N GLU A 92 -6.61 11.13 -11.71
CA GLU A 92 -6.05 9.87 -12.24
C GLU A 92 -5.47 8.98 -11.14
N ASP A 93 -4.76 9.58 -10.18
CA ASP A 93 -4.16 8.87 -9.05
C ASP A 93 -5.25 8.35 -8.09
N ILE A 94 -6.28 9.16 -7.84
CA ILE A 94 -7.46 8.72 -7.06
C ILE A 94 -8.13 7.53 -7.72
N LYS A 95 -8.32 7.57 -9.05
CA LYS A 95 -8.93 6.47 -9.78
C LYS A 95 -8.11 5.19 -9.65
N LYS A 96 -6.78 5.30 -9.74
CA LYS A 96 -5.89 4.15 -9.58
C LYS A 96 -5.97 3.56 -8.17
N ILE A 97 -5.90 4.37 -7.11
CA ILE A 97 -6.07 3.90 -5.73
C ILE A 97 -7.38 3.14 -5.55
N LEU A 98 -8.48 3.64 -6.10
CA LEU A 98 -9.77 2.96 -6.01
C LEU A 98 -9.77 1.62 -6.76
N GLN A 99 -9.08 1.52 -7.90
CA GLN A 99 -8.93 0.26 -8.63
C GLN A 99 -8.10 -0.76 -7.83
N ASP A 100 -7.01 -0.31 -7.24
CA ASP A 100 -6.12 -1.14 -6.41
C ASP A 100 -6.83 -1.64 -5.14
N ILE A 101 -7.68 -0.80 -4.52
CA ILE A 101 -8.54 -1.21 -3.41
C ILE A 101 -9.51 -2.33 -3.85
N GLU A 102 -10.12 -2.19 -5.02
CA GLU A 102 -11.02 -3.23 -5.54
C GLU A 102 -10.27 -4.51 -5.89
N GLN A 103 -9.05 -4.41 -6.45
CA GLN A 103 -8.17 -5.55 -6.67
C GLN A 103 -7.87 -6.26 -5.35
N TYR A 104 -7.42 -5.51 -4.33
CA TYR A 104 -7.13 -6.02 -2.99
C TYR A 104 -8.35 -6.75 -2.40
N LYS A 105 -9.55 -6.15 -2.45
CA LYS A 105 -10.79 -6.81 -2.00
C LYS A 105 -11.09 -8.09 -2.78
N GLY A 106 -10.84 -8.08 -4.09
CA GLY A 106 -11.00 -9.23 -4.98
C GLY A 106 -10.22 -10.47 -4.54
N HIS A 107 -9.04 -10.29 -3.92
CA HIS A 107 -8.25 -11.41 -3.38
C HIS A 107 -8.92 -12.15 -2.21
N PHE A 108 -9.90 -11.55 -1.53
CA PHE A 108 -10.61 -12.16 -0.39
C PHE A 108 -12.01 -12.66 -0.73
N GLY A 109 -12.47 -12.46 -1.97
CA GLY A 109 -13.82 -12.79 -2.41
C GLY A 109 -14.86 -11.83 -1.83
N HIS A 110 -15.94 -11.60 -2.58
CA HIS A 110 -17.12 -10.87 -2.10
C HIS A 110 -17.62 -11.46 -0.78
N ILE A 111 -17.24 -10.85 0.35
CA ILE A 111 -18.03 -10.93 1.57
C ILE A 111 -19.16 -9.91 1.37
N LEU A 112 -20.20 -10.34 0.65
CA LEU A 112 -21.53 -9.75 0.66
C LEU A 112 -22.41 -10.59 1.61
#